data_AF-A0A7Z2T305-F1
#
_entry.id   AF-A0A7Z2T305-F1
#
_cell.length_a   1.000
_cell.length_b   1.000
_cell.length_c   1.000
_cell.angle_alpha   90.00
_cell.angle_beta   90.00
_cell.angle_gamma   90.00
#
_symmetry.space_group_name_H-M   'P 1'
#
loop_
_entity.id
_entity.type
_entity.pdbx_description
1 polymer ?
#
loop_
_entity_poly.entity_id
_entity_poly.type
_entity_poly.pdbx_seq_one_letter_code
_entity_poly.pdbx_strand_id
1 'polypeptide(L)' 'MASVEIVSNENLLATGEGLPFKPFSSNFYALIAQCEEYTEQGATYINSSIAIIPMDLTRRLVVTL' A
#
# COMPACT_ATOMS: atom_id res chain seq x y z
N MET A 1 11.05 0.86 -9.47
CA MET A 1 10.58 -0.53 -9.29
C MET A 1 9.61 -0.45 -8.15
N ALA A 2 8.37 -0.90 -8.34
CA ALA A 2 7.34 -0.54 -7.38
C ALA A 2 7.59 -1.18 -6.00
N SER A 3 7.30 -0.42 -4.96
CA SER A 3 7.45 -0.77 -3.55
C SER A 3 6.16 -0.50 -2.79
N VAL A 4 5.97 -1.20 -1.67
CA VAL A 4 4.83 -1.00 -0.77
C VAL A 4 5.36 -0.76 0.63
N GLU A 5 4.79 0.24 1.30
CA GLU A 5 5.09 0.56 2.68
C GLU A 5 3.79 0.77 3.46
N ILE A 6 3.80 0.37 4.74
CA ILE A 6 2.71 0.69 5.67
C ILE A 6 3.01 2.06 6.26
N VAL A 7 2.05 2.98 6.16
CA VAL A 7 2.16 4.35 6.64
C VAL A 7 1.11 4.58 7.71
N SER A 8 1.50 5.20 8.82
CA SER A 8 0.58 5.64 9.88
C SER A 8 -0.20 6.87 9.42
N ASN A 9 -1.52 6.84 9.60
CA ASN A 9 -2.40 7.97 9.36
C ASN A 9 -2.20 9.09 10.40
N GLU A 10 -1.78 8.73 11.62
CA GLU A 10 -1.58 9.68 12.72
C GLU A 10 -0.28 10.48 12.56
N ASN A 11 0.81 9.77 12.25
CA ASN A 11 2.15 10.38 12.16
C ASN A 11 2.57 10.71 10.73
N LEU A 12 1.81 10.26 9.72
CA LEU A 12 2.10 10.42 8.28
C LEU A 12 3.47 9.85 7.87
N LEU A 13 3.99 8.89 8.64
CA LEU A 13 5.30 8.26 8.44
C LEU A 13 5.16 6.76 8.23
N ALA A 14 6.14 6.17 7.53
CA ALA A 14 6.26 4.73 7.40
C ALA A 14 6.40 4.10 8.79
N THR A 15 5.62 3.05 9.08
CA THR A 15 5.64 2.38 10.39
C THR A 15 6.88 1.52 10.59
N GLY A 16 7.60 1.21 9.50
CA GLY A 16 8.72 0.26 9.51
C GLY A 16 8.28 -1.20 9.74
N GLU A 17 6.97 -1.45 9.77
CA GLU A 17 6.41 -2.80 9.83
C GLU A 17 6.75 -3.56 8.54
N GLY A 18 7.11 -4.83 8.69
CA GLY A 18 7.19 -5.73 7.56
C GLY A 18 5.81 -5.90 6.93
N LEU A 19 5.77 -6.01 5.60
CA LEU A 19 4.52 -6.27 4.90
C LEU A 19 3.93 -7.62 5.37
N PRO A 20 2.61 -7.69 5.62
CA PRO A 20 1.95 -8.92 6.06
C PRO A 20 1.88 -9.99 4.95
N PHE A 21 2.25 -9.62 3.74
CA PHE A 21 2.34 -10.49 2.58
C PHE A 21 3.69 -10.29 1.88
N LYS A 22 4.09 -11.28 1.08
CA LYS A 22 5.23 -11.15 0.19
C LYS A 22 4.76 -10.59 -1.15
N PRO A 23 5.30 -9.45 -1.63
CA PRO A 23 5.07 -8.98 -2.99
C PRO A 23 5.34 -10.09 -4.01
N PHE A 24 4.35 -10.45 -4.82
CA PHE A 24 4.54 -11.47 -5.86
C PHE A 24 5.06 -10.87 -7.18
N SER A 25 4.99 -9.54 -7.32
CA SER A 25 5.37 -8.81 -8.53
C SER A 25 5.97 -7.46 -8.16
N SER A 26 6.84 -6.94 -9.02
CA SER A 26 7.40 -5.58 -8.94
C SER A 26 6.65 -4.58 -9.83
N ASN A 27 5.54 -5.01 -10.46
CA ASN A 27 4.67 -4.17 -11.25
C ASN A 27 3.73 -3.38 -10.32
N PHE A 28 3.63 -2.08 -10.56
CA PHE A 28 2.85 -1.15 -9.74
C PHE A 28 1.37 -1.54 -9.61
N TYR A 29 0.70 -1.81 -10.73
CA TYR A 29 -0.72 -2.19 -10.71
C TYR A 29 -0.96 -3.57 -10.10
N ALA A 30 -0.02 -4.51 -10.28
CA ALA A 30 -0.09 -5.82 -9.63
C ALA A 30 0.03 -5.71 -8.10
N LEU A 31 0.90 -4.82 -7.61
CA LEU A 31 1.04 -4.54 -6.19
C LEU A 31 -0.20 -3.87 -5.61
N ILE A 32 -0.82 -2.92 -6.33
CA ILE A 32 -2.09 -2.32 -5.93
C ILE A 32 -3.16 -3.39 -5.77
N ALA A 33 -3.36 -4.23 -6.78
CA ALA A 33 -4.34 -5.31 -6.73
C ALA A 33 -4.09 -6.26 -5.54
N GLN A 34 -2.83 -6.59 -5.26
CA GLN A 34 -2.48 -7.41 -4.09
C GLN A 34 -2.83 -6.72 -2.76
N CYS A 35 -2.59 -5.41 -2.66
CA CYS A 35 -2.92 -4.63 -1.47
C CYS A 35 -4.44 -4.54 -1.26
N GLU A 36 -5.21 -4.35 -2.33
CA GLU A 36 -6.67 -4.31 -2.29
C GLU A 36 -7.25 -5.66 -1.88
N GLU A 37 -6.73 -6.76 -2.44
CA GLU A 37 -7.14 -8.13 -2.06
C GLU A 37 -6.84 -8.41 -0.58
N TYR A 38 -5.67 -7.98 -0.08
CA TYR A 38 -5.29 -8.19 1.32
C TYR A 38 -6.12 -7.35 2.30
N THR A 39 -6.40 -6.09 1.96
CA THR A 39 -7.14 -5.16 2.84
C THR A 39 -8.65 -5.30 2.72
N GLU A 40 -9.12 -6.01 1.70
CA GLU A 40 -10.53 -6.04 1.27
C GLU A 40 -11.10 -4.63 1.01
N GLN A 41 -10.22 -3.67 0.69
CA GLN A 41 -10.55 -2.27 0.46
C GLN A 41 -9.95 -1.79 -0.87
N GLY A 42 -10.71 -0.97 -1.59
CA GLY A 42 -10.23 -0.34 -2.82
C GLY A 42 -9.30 0.82 -2.55
N ALA A 43 -8.39 1.09 -3.49
CA ALA A 43 -7.52 2.26 -3.43
C ALA A 43 -8.33 3.55 -3.43
N THR A 44 -8.07 4.40 -2.45
CA THR A 44 -8.73 5.72 -2.31
C THR A 44 -8.12 6.79 -3.20
N TYR A 45 -6.87 6.58 -3.61
CA TYR A 45 -6.13 7.48 -4.48
C TYR A 45 -5.16 6.66 -5.32
N ILE A 46 -5.15 6.93 -6.64
CA ILE A 46 -4.20 6.35 -7.58
C ILE A 46 -3.74 7.46 -8.52
N ASN A 47 -2.43 7.61 -8.70
CA ASN A 47 -1.83 8.33 -9.79
C ASN A 47 -0.74 7.48 -10.48
N SER A 48 0.03 8.08 -11.38
CA SER A 48 1.07 7.39 -12.15
C SER A 48 2.25 6.85 -11.34
N SER A 49 2.40 7.22 -10.07
CA SER A 49 3.57 6.85 -9.25
C SER A 49 3.25 6.48 -7.80
N ILE A 50 2.02 6.72 -7.34
CA ILE A 50 1.56 6.53 -5.96
C ILE A 50 0.13 6.00 -5.97
N ALA A 51 -0.11 4.99 -5.14
CA ALA A 51 -1.45 4.57 -4.78
C ALA A 51 -1.60 4.44 -3.27
N ILE A 52 -2.78 4.76 -2.75
CA ILE A 52 -3.09 4.74 -1.33
C ILE A 52 -4.27 3.81 -1.10
N ILE A 53 -4.01 2.71 -0.38
CA ILE A 53 -5.01 1.71 -0.01
C ILE A 53 -5.20 1.78 1.50
N PRO A 54 -6.40 2.12 2.00
CA PRO A 54 -6.69 2.10 3.42
C PRO A 54 -6.59 0.66 3.96
N MET A 55 -5.97 0.50 5.13
CA MET A 55 -5.80 -0.81 5.77
C MET A 55 -6.67 -0.90 7.03
N ASP A 56 -6.60 0.12 7.88
CA ASP A 56 -7.45 0.28 9.06
C ASP A 56 -7.60 1.79 9.40
N LEU A 57 -8.17 2.10 10.57
CA LEU A 57 -8.37 3.49 11.00
C LEU A 57 -7.06 4.26 11.19
N THR A 58 -5.96 3.59 11.54
CA THR A 58 -4.69 4.22 11.91
C THR A 58 -3.58 4.00 10.88
N ARG A 59 -3.77 3.13 9.88
CA ARG A 59 -2.76 2.74 8.89
C ARG A 59 -3.32 2.66 7.48
N ARG A 60 -2.43 2.90 6.51
CA ARG A 60 -2.68 2.75 5.07
C ARG A 60 -1.47 2.11 4.40
N LEU A 61 -1.71 1.36 3.34
CA LEU A 61 -0.68 0.90 2.42
C LEU A 61 -0.45 1.98 1.37
N VAL A 62 0.82 2.31 1.16
CA VAL A 62 1.25 3.24 0.11
C VAL A 62 2.10 2.45 -0.87
N VAL A 63 1.63 2.36 -2.10
CA VAL A 63 2.38 1.77 -3.21
C VAL A 63 3.06 2.90 -3.95
N THR A 64 4.37 2.82 -4.16
CA THR A 64 5.19 3.78 -4.90
C THR A 64 5.87 3.09 -6.09
N LEU A 65 6.16 3.82 -7.16
CA LEU A 65 6.76 3.28 -8.39
C LEU A 65 8.29 3.38 -8.45
#